data_AF-A0A096BAE9-F1
#
_entry.id   AF-A0A096BAE9-F1
#
_cell.length_a   1.000
_cell.length_b   1.000
_cell.length_c   1.000
_cell.angle_alpha   90.00
_cell.angle_beta   90.00
_cell.angle_gamma   90.00
#
_symmetry.space_group_name_H-M   'P 1'
#
loop_
_entity.id
_entity.type
_entity.pdbx_description
1 polymer ?
#
loop_
_entity_poly.entity_id
_entity_poly.type
_entity_poly.pdbx_seq_one_letter_code
_entity_poly.pdbx_strand_id
1 'polypeptide(L)'
;MKNINKLIVPLFAMEGPDLSVKAAKLRNNIRHGKELDPVGKLPAGFAPDFAELQRMEADMGEDAFGALWAEFEHARKVRYKELCKRWGSKDYQGIVDYMDTPVDGPEEEPVGHE
;
A
#
# COMPACT_ATOMS: atom_id res chain seq x y z
N MET A 1 7.97 -9.36 5.98
CA MET A 1 7.44 -8.58 4.83
C MET A 1 5.92 -8.64 4.89
N LYS A 2 5.26 -7.48 5.02
CA LYS A 2 3.79 -7.43 4.97
C LYS A 2 3.40 -7.54 3.49
N ASN A 3 2.65 -8.58 3.10
CA ASN A 3 2.34 -8.87 1.68
C ASN A 3 1.72 -7.65 0.97
N ILE A 4 0.92 -6.86 1.71
CA ILE A 4 0.25 -5.66 1.21
C ILE A 4 1.17 -4.47 0.86
N ASN A 5 2.42 -4.42 1.34
CA ASN A 5 3.33 -3.29 1.03
C ASN A 5 3.61 -3.19 -0.47
N LYS A 6 3.58 -4.32 -1.18
CA LYS A 6 3.73 -4.38 -2.64
C LYS A 6 2.63 -3.62 -3.38
N LEU A 7 1.48 -3.38 -2.73
CA LEU A 7 0.35 -2.65 -3.31
C LEU A 7 0.62 -1.17 -3.57
N ILE A 8 1.74 -0.64 -3.07
CA ILE A 8 2.14 0.73 -3.38
C ILE A 8 2.36 0.95 -4.88
N VAL A 9 2.92 -0.04 -5.59
CA VAL A 9 3.19 0.04 -7.03
C VAL A 9 1.89 0.09 -7.85
N PRO A 10 0.92 -0.84 -7.68
CA PRO A 10 -0.38 -0.73 -8.33
C PRO A 10 -1.15 0.51 -7.92
N LEU A 11 -1.06 0.96 -6.66
CA LEU A 11 -1.68 2.21 -6.23
C LEU A 11 -1.19 3.42 -7.05
N PHE A 12 0.12 3.54 -7.29
CA PHE A 12 0.66 4.61 -8.13
C PHE A 12 0.25 4.47 -9.60
N ALA A 13 0.10 3.24 -10.09
CA ALA A 13 -0.26 2.93 -11.47
C ALA A 13 -1.74 3.19 -11.80
N MET A 14 -2.65 3.18 -10.82
CA MET A 14 -4.07 3.42 -11.03
C MET A 14 -4.37 4.85 -11.48
N GLU A 15 -5.47 5.02 -12.21
CA GLU A 15 -5.98 6.34 -12.57
C GLU A 15 -6.88 6.93 -11.46
N GLY A 16 -6.73 8.23 -11.22
CA GLY A 16 -7.53 8.95 -10.24
C GLY A 16 -6.96 10.33 -9.92
N PRO A 17 -7.79 11.23 -9.40
CA PRO A 17 -7.40 12.61 -9.10
C PRO A 17 -6.39 12.71 -7.97
N ASP A 18 -6.43 11.78 -7.02
CA ASP A 18 -5.53 11.73 -5.87
C ASP A 18 -5.33 10.29 -5.37
N LEU A 19 -4.34 10.10 -4.49
CA LEU A 19 -4.01 8.78 -3.95
C LEU A 19 -5.08 8.19 -3.02
N SER A 20 -5.94 9.00 -2.40
CA SER A 20 -7.02 8.50 -1.54
C SER A 20 -8.11 7.86 -2.39
N VAL A 21 -8.48 8.47 -3.51
CA VAL A 21 -9.40 7.86 -4.49
C VAL A 21 -8.81 6.58 -5.07
N LYS A 22 -7.53 6.59 -5.47
CA LYS A 22 -6.86 5.38 -5.96
C LYS A 22 -6.81 4.27 -4.90
N ALA A 23 -6.59 4.62 -3.62
CA ALA A 23 -6.57 3.66 -2.52
C ALA A 23 -7.94 3.02 -2.29
N ALA A 24 -9.01 3.81 -2.35
CA ALA A 24 -10.38 3.30 -2.27
C ALA A 24 -10.69 2.32 -3.42
N LYS A 25 -10.33 2.67 -4.66
CA LYS A 25 -10.47 1.79 -5.82
C LYS A 25 -9.68 0.49 -5.66
N LEU A 26 -8.42 0.58 -5.22
CA LEU A 26 -7.59 -0.59 -5.00
C LEU A 26 -8.18 -1.51 -3.92
N ARG A 27 -8.68 -0.94 -2.83
CA ARG A 27 -9.35 -1.68 -1.77
C ARG A 27 -10.65 -2.35 -2.26
N ASN A 28 -11.38 -1.68 -3.15
CA ASN A 28 -12.57 -2.25 -3.79
C ASN A 28 -12.23 -3.46 -4.67
N ASN A 29 -11.15 -3.39 -5.46
CA ASN A 29 -10.67 -4.54 -6.23
C ASN A 29 -10.31 -5.73 -5.33
N ILE A 30 -9.65 -5.49 -4.19
CA ILE A 30 -9.31 -6.53 -3.21
C ILE A 30 -10.58 -7.15 -2.63
N ARG A 31 -11.53 -6.34 -2.14
CA ARG A 31 -12.79 -6.82 -1.57
C ARG A 31 -13.57 -7.74 -2.53
N HIS A 32 -13.48 -7.47 -3.83
CA HIS A 32 -14.14 -8.25 -4.88
C HIS A 32 -13.28 -9.35 -5.50
N GLY A 33 -12.00 -9.44 -5.15
CA GLY A 33 -11.07 -10.44 -5.66
C GLY A 33 -10.78 -10.34 -7.16
N LYS A 34 -11.05 -9.19 -7.78
CA LYS A 34 -10.83 -8.95 -9.21
C LYS A 34 -10.64 -7.47 -9.51
N GLU A 35 -10.06 -7.18 -10.66
CA GLU A 35 -9.92 -5.83 -11.16
C GLU A 35 -11.30 -5.28 -11.58
N LEU A 36 -11.84 -4.34 -10.81
CA LEU A 36 -13.02 -3.54 -11.16
C LEU A 36 -12.61 -2.17 -11.70
N ASP A 37 -11.67 -1.54 -11.00
CA ASP A 37 -10.97 -0.35 -11.45
C ASP A 37 -9.60 -0.73 -12.02
N PRO A 38 -9.26 -0.29 -13.24
CA PRO A 38 -8.04 -0.74 -13.91
C PRO A 38 -6.79 -0.30 -13.16
N VAL A 39 -5.89 -1.26 -12.92
CA VAL A 39 -4.51 -0.98 -12.58
C VAL A 39 -3.77 -0.71 -13.88
N GLY A 40 -3.01 0.39 -13.93
CA GLY A 40 -2.18 0.70 -15.10
C GLY A 40 -1.23 -0.45 -15.46
N LYS A 41 -0.68 -0.44 -16.67
CA LYS A 41 0.24 -1.50 -17.13
C LYS A 41 1.48 -1.57 -16.23
N LEU A 42 1.67 -2.72 -15.59
CA LEU A 42 2.81 -3.01 -14.71
C LEU A 42 3.58 -4.25 -15.19
N PRO A 43 4.86 -4.39 -14.81
CA PRO A 43 5.60 -5.64 -15.00
C PRO A 43 4.96 -6.79 -14.19
N ALA A 44 5.09 -8.02 -14.67
CA ALA A 44 4.41 -9.21 -14.11
C ALA A 44 4.66 -9.45 -12.61
N GLY A 45 5.77 -8.97 -12.04
CA GLY A 45 6.06 -9.09 -10.60
C GLY A 45 5.40 -8.04 -9.70
N PHE A 46 4.76 -7.02 -10.27
CA PHE A 46 4.13 -5.91 -9.53
C PHE A 46 2.62 -5.79 -9.78
N ALA A 47 2.08 -6.60 -10.69
CA ALA A 47 0.65 -6.72 -10.88
C ALA A 47 0.03 -7.43 -9.65
N PRO A 48 -1.03 -6.91 -9.04
CA PRO A 48 -1.65 -7.51 -7.88
C PRO A 48 -2.47 -8.75 -8.27
N ASP A 49 -2.35 -9.84 -7.49
CA ASP A 49 -3.30 -10.96 -7.54
C ASP A 49 -4.46 -10.65 -6.59
N PHE A 50 -5.54 -10.08 -7.14
CA PHE A 50 -6.71 -9.72 -6.33
C PHE A 50 -7.42 -10.93 -5.72
N ALA A 51 -7.40 -12.08 -6.38
CA ALA A 51 -8.03 -13.29 -5.85
C ALA A 51 -7.27 -13.82 -4.62
N GLU A 52 -5.93 -13.75 -4.64
CA GLU A 52 -5.11 -14.04 -3.47
C GLU A 52 -5.33 -13.03 -2.34
N LEU A 53 -5.39 -11.73 -2.66
CA LEU A 53 -5.62 -10.68 -1.68
C LEU A 53 -7.00 -10.79 -1.00
N GLN A 54 -8.04 -11.14 -1.75
CA GLN A 54 -9.38 -11.38 -1.21
C GLN A 54 -9.40 -12.58 -0.26
N ARG A 55 -8.73 -13.69 -0.62
CA ARG A 55 -8.58 -14.85 0.27
C ARG A 55 -7.84 -14.46 1.54
N MET A 56 -6.76 -13.69 1.42
CA MET A 56 -6.02 -13.19 2.58
C MET A 56 -6.89 -12.32 3.49
N GLU A 57 -7.71 -11.40 2.94
CA GLU A 57 -8.68 -10.60 3.72
C GLU A 57 -9.71 -11.50 4.43
N ALA A 58 -10.26 -12.50 3.74
CA ALA A 58 -11.21 -13.45 4.31
C ALA A 58 -10.61 -14.32 5.42
N ASP A 59 -9.37 -14.79 5.24
CA ASP A 59 -8.68 -15.68 6.19
C ASP A 59 -8.30 -14.96 7.50
N MET A 60 -7.91 -13.68 7.42
CA MET A 60 -7.54 -12.89 8.60
C MET A 60 -8.71 -12.16 9.26
N GLY A 61 -9.79 -11.91 8.51
CA GLY A 61 -10.94 -11.13 8.94
C GLY A 61 -10.80 -9.63 8.65
N GLU A 62 -11.95 -8.97 8.47
CA GLU A 62 -12.06 -7.56 8.05
C GLU A 62 -11.32 -6.59 8.97
N ASP A 63 -11.37 -6.81 10.29
CA ASP A 63 -10.70 -5.95 11.28
C ASP A 63 -9.17 -6.05 11.18
N ALA A 64 -8.63 -7.26 11.09
CA ALA A 64 -7.19 -7.49 10.99
C ALA A 64 -6.64 -6.97 9.65
N PHE A 65 -7.37 -7.20 8.55
CA PHE A 65 -7.03 -6.62 7.26
C PHE A 65 -7.12 -5.09 7.29
N GLY A 66 -8.13 -4.54 7.96
CA GLY A 66 -8.30 -3.11 8.17
C GLY A 66 -7.13 -2.48 8.92
N ALA A 67 -6.61 -3.13 9.96
CA ALA A 67 -5.43 -2.68 10.69
C ALA A 67 -4.17 -2.70 9.81
N LEU A 68 -3.94 -3.80 9.07
CA LEU A 68 -2.84 -3.88 8.11
C LEU A 68 -2.93 -2.77 7.04
N TRP A 69 -4.12 -2.52 6.50
CA TRP A 69 -4.34 -1.45 5.55
C TRP A 69 -4.03 -0.07 6.13
N ALA A 70 -4.44 0.20 7.38
CA ALA A 70 -4.16 1.46 8.05
C ALA A 70 -2.65 1.70 8.22
N GLU A 71 -1.89 0.66 8.57
CA GLU A 71 -0.42 0.73 8.64
C GLU A 71 0.20 1.03 7.27
N PHE A 72 -0.27 0.37 6.21
CA PHE A 72 0.15 0.63 4.84
C PHE A 72 -0.13 2.08 4.43
N GLU A 73 -1.32 2.61 4.73
CA GLU A 73 -1.66 4.00 4.43
C GLU A 73 -0.80 4.99 5.21
N HIS A 74 -0.53 4.71 6.48
CA HIS A 74 0.35 5.54 7.30
C HIS A 74 1.78 5.56 6.73
N ALA A 75 2.37 4.39 6.48
CA ALA A 75 3.68 4.22 5.86
C ALA A 75 3.79 4.98 4.54
N ARG A 76 2.78 4.87 3.67
CA ARG A 76 2.70 5.60 2.40
C ARG A 76 2.70 7.11 2.60
N LYS A 77 1.89 7.63 3.54
CA LYS A 77 1.79 9.06 3.82
C LYS A 77 3.13 9.64 4.29
N VAL A 78 3.78 8.98 5.24
CA VAL A 78 5.09 9.39 5.76
C VAL A 78 6.15 9.39 4.64
N ARG A 79 6.14 8.37 3.78
CA ARG A 79 7.16 8.15 2.74
C ARG A 79 6.87 8.82 1.39
N TYR A 80 5.76 9.55 1.27
CA TYR A 80 5.19 9.98 -0.01
C TYR A 80 6.20 10.66 -0.95
N LYS A 81 6.98 11.62 -0.43
CA LYS A 81 7.95 12.38 -1.25
C LYS A 81 8.98 11.47 -1.92
N GLU A 82 9.50 10.49 -1.19
CA GLU A 82 10.55 9.60 -1.70
C GLU A 82 9.96 8.52 -2.62
N LEU A 83 8.76 8.01 -2.30
CA LEU A 83 8.03 7.09 -3.16
C LEU A 83 7.74 7.72 -4.54
N CYS A 84 7.37 9.01 -4.59
CA CYS A 84 7.16 9.73 -5.85
C CYS A 84 8.44 9.85 -6.70
N LYS A 85 9.60 10.10 -6.09
CA LYS A 85 10.88 10.14 -6.82
C LYS A 85 11.20 8.79 -7.44
N ARG A 86 11.10 7.72 -6.65
CA ARG A 86 11.36 6.34 -7.10
C ARG A 86 10.38 5.90 -8.18
N TRP A 87 9.12 6.30 -8.08
CA TRP A 87 8.11 6.10 -9.13
C TRP A 87 8.52 6.79 -10.44
N GLY A 88 8.96 8.05 -10.37
CA GLY A 88 9.47 8.77 -11.54
C GLY A 88 10.68 8.10 -12.20
N SER A 89 11.54 7.47 -11.40
CA SER A 89 12.68 6.66 -11.87
C SER A 89 12.32 5.23 -12.29
N LYS A 90 11.06 4.81 -12.18
CA LYS A 90 10.58 3.43 -12.41
C LYS A 90 11.31 2.38 -11.55
N ASP A 91 11.80 2.77 -10.37
CA ASP A 91 12.44 1.90 -9.39
C ASP A 91 11.38 1.12 -8.59
N TYR A 92 10.63 0.23 -9.25
CA TYR A 92 9.50 -0.46 -8.63
C TYR A 92 9.92 -1.32 -7.44
N GLN A 93 11.06 -2.02 -7.54
CA GLN A 93 11.57 -2.82 -6.44
C GLN A 93 11.99 -1.94 -5.26
N GLY A 94 12.71 -0.84 -5.50
CA GLY A 94 13.09 0.07 -4.42
C GLY A 94 11.91 0.80 -3.78
N ILE A 95 10.77 0.97 -4.47
CA ILE A 95 9.52 1.45 -3.83
C ILE A 95 9.01 0.41 -2.82
N VAL A 96 8.99 -0.87 -3.21
CA VAL A 96 8.54 -1.96 -2.33
C VAL A 96 9.49 -2.10 -1.13
N ASP A 97 10.79 -2.17 -1.38
CA ASP A 97 11.81 -2.31 -0.33
C ASP A 97 11.74 -1.12 0.63
N TYR A 98 11.51 0.09 0.12
CA TYR A 98 11.36 1.27 0.95
C TYR A 98 10.10 1.24 1.83
N MET A 99 9.00 0.65 1.34
CA MET A 99 7.80 0.44 2.16
C MET A 99 8.01 -0.61 3.27
N ASP A 100 8.91 -1.57 3.08
CA ASP A 100 9.26 -2.59 4.07
C ASP A 100 10.25 -2.10 5.13
N THR A 101 10.84 -0.92 4.96
CA THR A 101 11.67 -0.31 6.01
C THR A 101 10.83 0.00 7.25
N PRO A 102 11.39 -0.06 8.47
CA PRO A 102 10.73 0.47 9.67
C PRO A 102 10.33 1.93 9.43
N VAL A 103 9.11 2.30 9.84
CA VAL A 103 8.74 3.72 9.89
C VAL A 103 9.40 4.26 11.15
N ASP A 104 10.48 5.03 11.01
CA ASP A 104 10.93 5.89 12.10
C ASP A 104 9.85 6.96 12.31
N GLY A 105 8.94 6.70 13.24
CA GLY A 105 8.17 7.77 13.88
C GLY A 105 9.07 8.49 14.89
N PRO A 106 8.76 9.75 15.27
CA PRO A 106 9.44 10.34 16.41
C PRO A 106 9.31 9.39 17.61
N GLU A 107 10.41 9.09 18.30
CA GLU A 107 10.34 8.54 19.66
C GLU A 107 9.31 9.38 20.41
N GLU A 108 8.28 8.76 20.98
CA GLU A 108 7.50 9.47 21.98
C GLU A 108 8.48 9.81 23.11
N GLU A 109 8.90 11.08 23.18
CA GLU A 109 9.62 11.56 24.35
C GLU A 109 8.75 11.20 25.56
N PRO A 110 9.29 10.51 26.58
CA PRO A 110 8.52 10.20 27.76
C PRO A 110 8.09 11.54 28.35
N VAL A 111 6.78 11.81 28.32
CA VAL A 111 6.20 12.96 29.01
C VAL A 111 6.42 12.72 30.50
N GLY A 112 7.55 13.21 31.00
CA GLY A 112 7.82 13.38 32.40
C GLY A 112 6.80 14.36 32.95
N HIS A 113 5.76 13.83 33.59
CA HIS A 113 4.95 14.61 34.50
C HIS A 113 5.66 14.61 35.86
N GLU A 114 6.33 15.71 36.18
CA GLU A 114 6.56 16.14 37.57
C GLU A 114 5.32 16.83 38.14
#